data_AF-A0A1A8BVA4-F1
#
_entry.id   AF-A0A1A8BVA4-F1
#
_cell.length_a   1.000
_cell.length_b   1.000
_cell.length_c   1.000
_cell.angle_alpha   90.00
_cell.angle_beta   90.00
_cell.angle_gamma   90.00
#
_symmetry.space_group_name_H-M   'P 1'
#
loop_
_entity.id
_entity.type
_entity.pdbx_description
1 polymer ?
#
loop_
_entity_poly.entity_id
_entity_poly.type
_entity_poly.pdbx_seq_one_letter_code
_entity_poly.pdbx_strand_id
1 'polypeptide(L)'
;MLPLFQLNQWPRSISAMFQYSIYPISFSVGNADEWKKLFKPCAAQRLFLPVILKDVDSLLYVDTDVLFLRPMDDIWRLLKAFNSTQLAAMAPEHEVPKIGWYSRFARHPFYGVTGVNSGVMLMNLTRIRSRLFKNGMIPSGLSWDDLLHPLYQKYKNHITWGDQDLLNIIFHYNPECLFIFPCQWNYRPDHCMYGSNCKEAEEEGVSILHGNRGVYHDDKQPAFKVVYDAIHDFPFEDNMFQSLFYPIQTKFLDTVNTLCGRIPQVFLKQIEKTMKKAFEEKVVRHIRPHK
;
A
#
# COMPACT_ATOMS: atom_id res chain seq x y z
N MET A 1 11.13 -8.94 5.29
CA MET A 1 10.48 -9.70 4.20
C MET A 1 10.51 -11.18 4.58
N LEU A 2 9.38 -11.78 4.96
CA LEU A 2 9.33 -13.25 5.14
C LEU A 2 9.59 -13.87 3.75
N PRO A 3 10.63 -14.69 3.57
CA PRO A 3 10.78 -15.47 2.35
C PRO A 3 9.52 -16.34 2.18
N LEU A 4 8.99 -16.46 0.95
CA LEU A 4 7.83 -17.32 0.65
C LEU A 4 7.97 -18.76 1.20
N PHE A 5 9.21 -19.24 1.38
CA PHE A 5 9.53 -20.52 2.02
C PHE A 5 9.06 -20.63 3.48
N GLN A 6 8.86 -19.52 4.19
CA GLN A 6 8.32 -19.52 5.56
C GLN A 6 6.81 -19.75 5.60
N LEU A 7 6.06 -19.58 4.50
CA LEU A 7 4.62 -19.85 4.49
C LEU A 7 4.32 -21.34 4.76
N ASN A 8 5.19 -22.23 4.29
CA ASN A 8 5.05 -23.67 4.54
C ASN A 8 5.35 -24.05 6.01
N GLN A 9 5.91 -23.13 6.80
CA GLN A 9 6.17 -23.31 8.23
C GLN A 9 4.99 -22.82 9.09
N TRP A 10 3.99 -22.18 8.49
CA TRP A 10 2.85 -21.64 9.23
C TRP A 10 1.92 -22.77 9.70
N PRO A 11 1.24 -22.60 10.86
CA PRO A 11 0.26 -23.57 11.34
C PRO A 11 -0.81 -23.89 10.29
N ARG A 12 -1.31 -25.13 10.28
CA ARG A 12 -2.37 -25.57 9.35
C ARG A 12 -3.65 -24.75 9.49
N SER A 13 -3.98 -24.33 10.71
CA SER A 13 -5.10 -23.45 11.02
C SER A 13 -5.03 -22.14 10.24
N ILE A 14 -3.83 -21.60 10.01
CA ILE A 14 -3.59 -20.34 9.31
C ILE A 14 -3.42 -20.55 7.81
N SER A 15 -2.59 -21.51 7.41
CA SER A 15 -2.31 -21.79 5.98
C SER A 15 -3.55 -22.25 5.22
N ALA A 16 -4.54 -22.87 5.88
CA ALA A 16 -5.81 -23.24 5.26
C ALA A 16 -6.73 -22.04 4.95
N MET A 17 -6.44 -20.84 5.47
CA MET A 17 -7.28 -19.65 5.27
C MET A 17 -7.00 -18.93 3.94
N PHE A 18 -5.93 -19.29 3.23
CA PHE A 18 -5.58 -18.65 1.97
C PHE A 18 -4.95 -19.64 0.99
N GLN A 19 -5.01 -19.28 -0.29
CA GLN A 19 -4.28 -19.95 -1.35
C GLN A 19 -3.32 -18.94 -1.96
N TYR A 20 -2.19 -19.41 -2.45
CA TYR A 20 -1.21 -18.54 -3.12
C TYR A 20 -0.71 -19.20 -4.40
N SER A 21 -0.23 -18.37 -5.31
CA SER A 21 0.43 -18.79 -6.54
C SER A 21 1.59 -17.84 -6.80
N ILE A 22 2.72 -18.40 -7.26
CA ILE A 22 3.91 -17.63 -7.56
C ILE A 22 3.98 -17.45 -9.07
N TYR A 23 3.99 -16.20 -9.52
CA TYR A 23 4.13 -15.85 -10.93
C TYR A 23 5.55 -15.39 -11.23
N PRO A 24 6.15 -15.81 -12.36
CA PRO A 24 7.42 -15.25 -12.79
C PRO A 24 7.27 -13.77 -13.14
N ILE A 25 8.31 -12.98 -12.86
CA ILE A 25 8.41 -11.59 -13.27
C ILE A 25 8.46 -11.54 -14.80
N SER A 26 7.64 -10.67 -15.39
CA SER A 26 7.53 -10.55 -16.85
C SER A 26 7.22 -9.10 -17.24
N PHE A 27 7.95 -8.61 -18.24
CA PHE A 27 7.78 -7.28 -18.83
C PHE A 27 7.47 -7.46 -20.30
N SER A 28 6.18 -7.52 -20.64
CA SER A 28 5.69 -7.90 -21.97
C SER A 28 5.66 -6.77 -23.00
N VAL A 29 6.04 -5.56 -22.62
CA VAL A 29 5.97 -4.36 -23.46
C VAL A 29 7.34 -3.70 -23.52
N GLY A 30 7.86 -3.37 -24.70
CA GLY A 30 9.15 -2.70 -24.86
C GLY A 30 10.34 -3.55 -24.37
N ASN A 31 11.40 -2.88 -23.88
CA ASN A 31 12.61 -3.56 -23.40
C ASN A 31 12.51 -3.91 -21.91
N ALA A 32 12.49 -5.21 -21.60
CA ALA A 32 12.40 -5.72 -20.23
C ALA A 32 13.51 -5.21 -19.30
N ASP A 33 14.73 -4.97 -19.80
CA ASP A 33 15.85 -4.52 -18.97
C ASP A 33 15.74 -3.04 -18.61
N GLU A 34 15.05 -2.23 -19.41
CA GLU A 34 14.70 -0.85 -19.04
C GLU A 34 13.73 -0.85 -17.86
N TRP A 35 12.69 -1.68 -17.91
CA TRP A 35 11.70 -1.79 -16.84
C TRP A 35 12.29 -2.31 -15.52
N LYS A 36 13.20 -3.28 -15.56
CA LYS A 36 13.91 -3.76 -14.37
C LYS A 36 14.75 -2.68 -13.69
N LYS A 37 15.27 -1.72 -14.46
CA LYS A 37 16.13 -0.63 -13.98
C LYS A 37 15.38 0.67 -13.72
N LEU A 38 14.06 0.68 -13.90
CA LEU A 38 13.24 1.89 -13.82
C LEU A 38 13.32 2.60 -12.46
N PHE A 39 13.34 1.84 -11.36
CA PHE A 39 13.46 2.41 -10.01
C PHE A 39 14.13 1.44 -9.02
N LYS A 40 13.39 0.44 -8.54
CA LYS A 40 13.91 -0.70 -7.78
C LYS A 40 13.67 -1.98 -8.57
N PRO A 41 14.49 -3.03 -8.37
CA PRO A 41 14.25 -4.31 -8.99
C PRO A 41 12.79 -4.74 -8.77
N CYS A 42 12.09 -5.04 -9.85
CA CYS A 42 10.69 -5.48 -9.87
C CYS A 42 9.61 -4.43 -9.54
N ALA A 43 9.94 -3.18 -9.17
CA ALA A 43 8.93 -2.17 -8.84
C ALA A 43 7.94 -1.95 -10.00
N ALA A 44 8.46 -1.86 -11.22
CA ALA A 44 7.68 -1.68 -12.44
C ALA A 44 6.71 -2.84 -12.74
N GLN A 45 6.86 -4.01 -12.10
CA GLN A 45 5.99 -5.17 -12.32
C GLN A 45 4.51 -4.83 -12.11
N ARG A 46 4.20 -3.91 -11.17
CA ARG A 46 2.82 -3.48 -10.89
C ARG A 46 2.09 -2.92 -12.12
N LEU A 47 2.83 -2.28 -13.04
CA LEU A 47 2.28 -1.73 -14.29
C LEU A 47 1.80 -2.84 -15.24
N PHE A 48 2.34 -4.05 -15.13
CA PHE A 48 2.06 -5.16 -16.03
C PHE A 48 1.00 -6.12 -15.48
N LEU A 49 0.52 -5.93 -14.25
CA LEU A 49 -0.53 -6.78 -13.65
C LEU A 49 -1.80 -6.88 -14.52
N PRO A 50 -2.31 -5.79 -15.14
CA PRO A 50 -3.48 -5.91 -16.02
C PRO A 50 -3.25 -6.82 -17.24
N VAL A 51 -2.00 -6.91 -17.71
CA VAL A 51 -1.60 -7.68 -18.90
C VAL A 51 -1.32 -9.14 -18.57
N ILE A 52 -0.74 -9.39 -17.39
CA ILE A 52 -0.31 -10.72 -16.94
C ILE A 52 -1.46 -11.50 -16.33
N LEU A 53 -2.27 -10.85 -15.48
CA LEU A 53 -3.36 -11.49 -14.75
C LEU A 53 -4.68 -11.36 -15.53
N LYS A 54 -4.76 -12.04 -16.68
CA LYS A 54 -5.89 -11.95 -17.61
C LYS A 54 -7.20 -12.46 -17.02
N ASP A 55 -7.14 -13.47 -16.16
CA ASP A 55 -8.30 -14.12 -15.54
C ASP A 55 -8.65 -13.54 -14.16
N VAL A 56 -8.00 -12.44 -13.75
CA VAL A 56 -8.26 -11.75 -12.49
C VAL A 56 -9.04 -10.47 -12.78
N ASP A 57 -10.20 -10.31 -12.15
CA ASP A 57 -11.03 -9.12 -12.31
C ASP A 57 -10.54 -7.92 -11.51
N SER A 58 -10.09 -8.15 -10.29
CA SER A 58 -9.65 -7.11 -9.37
C SER A 58 -8.61 -7.64 -8.39
N LEU A 59 -7.73 -6.76 -7.91
CA LEU A 59 -6.72 -7.11 -6.92
C LEU A 59 -6.40 -5.94 -5.98
N LEU A 60 -5.79 -6.28 -4.84
CA LEU A 60 -5.11 -5.35 -3.95
C LEU A 60 -3.61 -5.59 -4.12
N TYR A 61 -2.93 -4.63 -4.71
CA TYR A 61 -1.47 -4.60 -4.76
C TYR A 61 -0.92 -3.95 -3.48
N VAL A 62 0.14 -4.52 -2.93
CA VAL A 62 0.92 -3.92 -1.82
C VAL A 62 2.41 -4.10 -2.04
N ASP A 63 3.20 -3.11 -1.64
CA ASP A 63 4.65 -3.24 -1.54
C ASP A 63 5.04 -4.21 -0.42
N THR A 64 6.24 -4.78 -0.50
CA THR A 64 6.70 -5.86 0.39
C THR A 64 7.00 -5.43 1.82
N ASP A 65 7.03 -4.12 2.07
CA ASP A 65 7.26 -3.46 3.35
C ASP A 65 5.97 -2.83 3.90
N VAL A 66 4.83 -3.46 3.60
CA VAL A 66 3.52 -3.07 4.12
C VAL A 66 3.07 -4.03 5.23
N LEU A 67 2.56 -3.47 6.33
CA LEU A 67 1.93 -4.19 7.44
C LEU A 67 0.45 -3.78 7.58
N PHE A 68 -0.43 -4.77 7.67
CA PHE A 68 -1.85 -4.55 7.94
C PHE A 68 -2.08 -4.52 9.45
N LEU A 69 -2.58 -3.40 9.99
CA LEU A 69 -2.91 -3.26 11.42
C LEU A 69 -4.39 -3.52 11.72
N ARG A 70 -5.15 -3.87 10.67
CA ARG A 70 -6.54 -4.31 10.71
C ARG A 70 -6.85 -5.25 9.53
N PRO A 71 -7.99 -5.98 9.52
CA PRO A 71 -8.31 -6.95 8.49
C PRO A 71 -8.27 -6.38 7.06
N MET A 72 -7.65 -7.13 6.13
CA MET A 72 -7.51 -6.71 4.72
C MET A 72 -8.85 -6.61 3.98
N ASP A 73 -9.88 -7.32 4.44
CA ASP A 73 -11.25 -7.20 3.93
C ASP A 73 -11.75 -5.76 3.98
N ASP A 74 -11.30 -4.97 4.96
CA ASP A 74 -11.78 -3.61 5.15
C ASP A 74 -11.34 -2.68 4.01
N ILE A 75 -10.10 -2.82 3.50
CA ILE A 75 -9.65 -2.06 2.32
C ILE A 75 -10.25 -2.64 1.06
N TRP A 76 -10.36 -3.97 0.96
CA TRP A 76 -10.95 -4.64 -0.19
C TRP A 76 -12.39 -4.16 -0.46
N ARG A 77 -13.18 -3.91 0.60
CA ARG A 77 -14.53 -3.37 0.48
C ARG A 77 -14.61 -2.02 -0.24
N LEU A 78 -13.53 -1.24 -0.30
CA LEU A 78 -13.52 0.05 -1.01
C LEU A 78 -13.69 -0.12 -2.53
N LEU A 79 -13.40 -1.29 -3.11
CA LEU A 79 -13.73 -1.58 -4.52
C LEU A 79 -15.23 -1.41 -4.81
N LYS A 80 -16.09 -1.70 -3.81
CA LYS A 80 -17.55 -1.55 -3.95
C LYS A 80 -18.00 -0.09 -3.97
N ALA A 81 -17.14 0.83 -3.52
CA ALA A 81 -17.39 2.26 -3.54
C ALA A 81 -16.99 2.91 -4.89
N PHE A 82 -16.39 2.16 -5.81
CA PHE A 82 -16.03 2.70 -7.11
C PHE A 82 -17.29 3.08 -7.89
N ASN A 83 -17.30 4.32 -8.38
CA ASN A 83 -18.32 4.74 -9.35
C ASN A 83 -18.09 4.05 -10.71
N SER A 84 -18.87 4.42 -11.73
CA SER A 84 -18.79 3.78 -13.06
C SER A 84 -17.46 4.02 -13.80
N THR A 85 -16.72 5.08 -13.47
CA THR A 85 -15.47 5.44 -14.16
C THR A 85 -14.22 4.98 -13.42
N GLN A 86 -14.30 4.83 -12.10
CA GLN A 86 -13.16 4.47 -11.26
C GLN A 86 -12.71 3.02 -11.52
N LEU A 87 -11.41 2.85 -11.66
CA LEU A 87 -10.77 1.57 -11.99
C LEU A 87 -9.54 1.26 -11.12
N ALA A 88 -9.08 2.23 -10.33
CA ALA A 88 -8.04 2.04 -9.35
C ALA A 88 -8.31 2.90 -8.11
N ALA A 89 -7.65 2.57 -7.00
CA ALA A 89 -7.61 3.43 -5.83
C ALA A 89 -6.23 3.47 -5.18
N MET A 90 -5.83 4.65 -4.72
CA MET A 90 -4.56 4.91 -4.04
C MET A 90 -4.74 6.01 -2.98
N ALA A 91 -3.78 6.12 -2.06
CA ALA A 91 -3.67 7.27 -1.16
C ALA A 91 -2.89 8.40 -1.83
N PRO A 92 -3.11 9.66 -1.41
CA PRO A 92 -2.21 10.76 -1.75
C PRO A 92 -0.76 10.42 -1.37
N GLU A 93 0.21 10.90 -2.14
CA GLU A 93 1.62 10.77 -1.76
C GLU A 93 1.91 11.66 -0.55
N HIS A 94 1.30 12.85 -0.47
CA HIS A 94 1.32 13.71 0.71
C HIS A 94 -0.06 14.33 0.94
N GLU A 95 -0.34 14.69 2.18
CA GLU A 95 -1.55 15.43 2.57
C GLU A 95 -1.37 16.95 2.39
N VAL A 96 -0.14 17.45 2.46
CA VAL A 96 0.16 18.89 2.42
C VAL A 96 1.07 19.24 1.23
N PRO A 97 0.58 19.99 0.23
CA PRO A 97 1.36 20.35 -0.98
C PRO A 97 2.68 21.05 -0.67
N LYS A 98 2.71 21.92 0.34
CA LYS A 98 3.90 22.73 0.68
C LYS A 98 5.12 21.89 1.10
N ILE A 99 4.90 20.66 1.56
CA ILE A 99 5.97 19.73 1.94
C ILE A 99 6.08 18.55 1.00
N GLY A 100 5.12 18.36 0.09
CA GLY A 100 5.05 17.23 -0.82
C GLY A 100 6.08 17.27 -1.94
N TRP A 101 6.61 16.09 -2.28
CA TRP A 101 7.63 15.97 -3.33
C TRP A 101 7.09 16.38 -4.71
N TYR A 102 5.91 15.86 -5.08
CA TYR A 102 5.32 16.15 -6.40
C TYR A 102 5.08 17.65 -6.61
N SER A 103 4.43 18.30 -5.64
CA SER A 103 4.10 19.73 -5.72
C SER A 103 5.32 20.64 -5.80
N ARG A 104 6.48 20.21 -5.30
CA ARG A 104 7.69 21.03 -5.19
C ARG A 104 8.72 20.75 -6.27
N PHE A 105 8.81 19.50 -6.72
CA PHE A 105 9.96 19.02 -7.48
C PHE A 105 9.61 18.29 -8.76
N ALA A 106 8.39 17.77 -8.92
CA ALA A 106 8.04 17.03 -10.13
C ALA A 106 8.08 17.96 -11.35
N ARG A 107 8.75 17.49 -12.40
CA ARG A 107 8.86 18.16 -13.70
C ARG A 107 8.04 17.47 -14.79
N HIS A 108 7.08 16.67 -14.37
CA HIS A 108 6.15 15.94 -15.21
C HIS A 108 4.74 16.07 -14.63
N PRO A 109 3.68 15.79 -15.42
CA PRO A 109 2.32 15.77 -14.90
C PRO A 109 2.16 14.77 -13.75
N PHE A 110 1.32 15.09 -12.78
CA PHE A 110 0.99 14.18 -11.68
C PHE A 110 -0.47 14.36 -11.24
N TYR A 111 -1.01 13.38 -10.54
CA TYR A 111 -2.41 13.39 -10.14
C TYR A 111 -2.67 14.41 -9.04
N GLY A 112 -3.75 15.18 -9.18
CA GLY A 112 -4.19 16.15 -8.17
C GLY A 112 -3.11 17.19 -7.85
N VAL A 113 -2.99 17.53 -6.56
CA VAL A 113 -2.06 18.57 -6.09
C VAL A 113 -0.82 18.01 -5.41
N THR A 114 -0.85 16.76 -4.95
CA THR A 114 0.23 16.12 -4.16
C THR A 114 0.73 14.83 -4.77
N GLY A 115 0.17 14.39 -5.90
CA GLY A 115 0.41 13.05 -6.45
C GLY A 115 -0.17 11.94 -5.57
N VAL A 116 0.00 10.70 -6.01
CA VAL A 116 -0.44 9.49 -5.30
C VAL A 116 0.70 8.53 -5.06
N ASN A 117 0.63 7.79 -3.95
CA ASN A 117 1.58 6.75 -3.61
C ASN A 117 1.08 5.39 -4.11
N SER A 118 1.95 4.64 -4.78
CA SER A 118 1.58 3.39 -5.43
C SER A 118 1.79 2.14 -4.56
N GLY A 119 2.31 2.28 -3.34
CA GLY A 119 2.66 1.14 -2.47
C GLY A 119 1.48 0.37 -1.90
N VAL A 120 0.27 0.93 -1.98
CA VAL A 120 -1.00 0.24 -1.72
C VAL A 120 -1.96 0.67 -2.81
N MET A 121 -2.46 -0.27 -3.60
CA MET A 121 -3.34 0.05 -4.73
C MET A 121 -4.43 -1.00 -4.93
N LEU A 122 -5.69 -0.56 -4.94
CA LEU A 122 -6.78 -1.39 -5.45
C LEU A 122 -6.84 -1.22 -6.96
N MET A 123 -7.02 -2.32 -7.69
CA MET A 123 -7.10 -2.31 -9.14
C MET A 123 -8.31 -3.13 -9.58
N ASN A 124 -9.16 -2.56 -10.43
CA ASN A 124 -10.13 -3.30 -11.22
C ASN A 124 -9.51 -3.56 -12.60
N LEU A 125 -8.87 -4.71 -12.75
CA LEU A 125 -8.12 -5.07 -13.95
C LEU A 125 -9.03 -5.19 -15.17
N THR A 126 -10.27 -5.64 -15.00
CA THR A 126 -11.24 -5.74 -16.10
C THR A 126 -11.55 -4.36 -16.66
N ARG A 127 -11.79 -3.35 -15.80
CA ARG A 127 -11.99 -1.96 -16.23
C ARG A 127 -10.73 -1.33 -16.83
N ILE A 128 -9.55 -1.63 -16.27
CA ILE A 128 -8.26 -1.15 -16.82
C ILE A 128 -8.05 -1.67 -18.24
N ARG A 129 -8.27 -2.97 -18.47
CA ARG A 129 -8.14 -3.58 -19.80
C ARG A 129 -9.13 -3.01 -20.82
N SER A 130 -10.36 -2.66 -20.40
CA SER A 130 -11.39 -2.14 -21.31
C SER A 130 -11.29 -0.63 -21.58
N ARG A 131 -10.41 0.11 -20.90
CA ARG A 131 -10.37 1.57 -20.95
C ARG A 131 -9.38 2.05 -22.01
N LEU A 132 -9.81 3.02 -22.81
CA LEU A 132 -8.92 3.90 -23.56
C LEU A 132 -8.55 5.11 -22.69
N PHE A 133 -7.27 5.24 -22.39
CA PHE A 133 -6.71 6.28 -21.53
C PHE A 133 -6.34 7.51 -22.35
N LYS A 134 -6.86 8.66 -21.93
CA LYS A 134 -6.42 9.96 -22.40
C LYS A 134 -4.94 10.14 -22.08
N ASN A 135 -4.21 10.80 -22.95
CA ASN A 135 -2.79 11.06 -22.77
C ASN A 135 -2.39 12.32 -23.55
N GLY A 136 -1.22 12.88 -23.22
CA GLY A 136 -0.69 14.07 -23.90
C GLY A 136 0.09 13.76 -25.19
N MET A 137 -0.18 12.65 -25.88
CA MET A 137 0.55 12.22 -27.09
C MET A 137 -0.41 11.99 -28.27
N ILE A 138 -1.52 11.29 -28.05
CA ILE A 138 -2.47 10.89 -29.10
C ILE A 138 -3.91 11.25 -28.66
N PRO A 139 -4.66 12.05 -29.45
CA PRO A 139 -6.00 12.51 -29.08
C PRO A 139 -7.04 11.40 -28.87
N SER A 140 -6.92 10.28 -29.59
CA SER A 140 -7.86 9.15 -29.49
C SER A 140 -7.74 8.32 -28.22
N GLY A 141 -6.68 8.54 -27.42
CA GLY A 141 -6.32 7.69 -26.30
C GLY A 141 -5.64 6.38 -26.73
N LEU A 142 -5.16 5.63 -25.74
CA LEU A 142 -4.48 4.34 -25.91
C LEU A 142 -4.99 3.33 -24.87
N SER A 143 -4.99 2.04 -25.19
CA SER A 143 -5.16 1.00 -24.18
C SER A 143 -4.00 1.02 -23.18
N TRP A 144 -4.18 0.33 -22.04
CA TRP A 144 -3.18 0.33 -20.98
C TRP A 144 -1.80 -0.15 -21.46
N ASP A 145 -1.75 -1.27 -22.17
CA ASP A 145 -0.53 -1.88 -22.70
C ASP A 145 0.17 -1.00 -23.76
N ASP A 146 -0.59 -0.47 -24.71
CA ASP A 146 -0.07 0.42 -25.76
C ASP A 146 0.42 1.76 -25.20
N LEU A 147 -0.10 2.20 -24.05
CA LEU A 147 0.28 3.47 -23.42
C LEU A 147 1.65 3.39 -22.72
N LEU A 148 1.99 2.26 -22.09
CA LEU A 148 3.13 2.19 -21.15
C LEU A 148 4.47 2.59 -21.79
N HIS A 149 4.82 1.99 -22.92
CA HIS A 149 6.14 2.23 -23.52
C HIS A 149 6.29 3.63 -24.13
N PRO A 150 5.34 4.17 -24.92
CA PRO A 150 5.40 5.55 -25.38
C PRO A 150 5.48 6.55 -24.22
N LEU A 151 4.71 6.31 -23.15
CA LEU A 151 4.71 7.18 -21.98
C LEU A 151 6.08 7.15 -21.27
N TYR A 152 6.64 5.96 -21.07
CA TYR A 152 7.98 5.81 -20.53
C TYR A 152 9.02 6.55 -21.38
N GLN A 153 9.03 6.34 -22.71
CA GLN A 153 10.01 7.00 -23.59
C GLN A 153 9.91 8.53 -23.53
N LYS A 154 8.69 9.07 -23.42
CA LYS A 154 8.46 10.52 -23.30
C LYS A 154 9.02 11.09 -21.99
N TYR A 155 8.89 10.38 -20.87
CA TYR A 155 9.17 10.92 -19.53
C TYR A 155 10.41 10.32 -18.84
N LYS A 156 11.11 9.36 -19.44
CA LYS A 156 12.24 8.63 -18.81
C LYS A 156 13.35 9.53 -18.22
N ASN A 157 13.54 10.73 -18.75
CA ASN A 157 14.54 11.70 -18.28
C ASN A 157 14.01 12.66 -17.18
N HIS A 158 12.72 12.58 -16.83
CA HIS A 158 12.05 13.47 -15.88
C HIS A 158 11.40 12.75 -14.71
N ILE A 159 11.16 11.44 -14.82
CA ILE A 159 10.64 10.60 -13.73
C ILE A 159 11.75 10.25 -12.74
N THR A 160 11.46 10.40 -11.45
CA THR A 160 12.36 10.10 -10.32
C THR A 160 11.95 8.82 -9.59
N TRP A 161 10.64 8.59 -9.46
CA TRP A 161 10.05 7.42 -8.81
C TRP A 161 9.56 6.36 -9.80
N GLY A 162 9.98 6.47 -11.06
CA GLY A 162 9.81 5.43 -12.07
C GLY A 162 8.35 5.06 -12.33
N ASP A 163 7.96 3.86 -11.91
CA ASP A 163 6.63 3.31 -12.11
C ASP A 163 5.52 4.10 -11.41
N GLN A 164 5.79 4.65 -10.22
CA GLN A 164 4.83 5.52 -9.53
C GLN A 164 4.57 6.81 -10.31
N ASP A 165 5.60 7.38 -10.94
CA ASP A 165 5.46 8.60 -11.74
C ASP A 165 4.64 8.34 -12.99
N LEU A 166 4.82 7.17 -13.63
CA LEU A 166 3.98 6.78 -14.77
C LEU A 166 2.51 6.66 -14.38
N LEU A 167 2.19 6.04 -13.23
CA LEU A 167 0.82 6.02 -12.71
C LEU A 167 0.28 7.43 -12.46
N ASN A 168 1.06 8.29 -11.82
CA ASN A 168 0.69 9.69 -11.59
C ASN A 168 0.41 10.45 -12.88
N ILE A 169 1.21 10.25 -13.93
CA ILE A 169 1.01 10.86 -15.24
C ILE A 169 -0.26 10.31 -15.92
N ILE A 170 -0.51 8.99 -15.85
CA ILE A 170 -1.72 8.38 -16.42
C ILE A 170 -2.97 8.97 -15.76
N PHE A 171 -3.00 9.05 -14.43
CA PHE A 171 -4.15 9.56 -13.70
C PHE A 171 -4.27 11.09 -13.75
N HIS A 172 -3.17 11.83 -14.01
CA HIS A 172 -3.26 13.26 -14.32
C HIS A 172 -4.20 13.53 -15.52
N TYR A 173 -4.08 12.73 -16.58
CA TYR A 173 -4.93 12.87 -17.77
C TYR A 173 -6.30 12.17 -17.64
N ASN A 174 -6.46 11.30 -16.64
CA ASN A 174 -7.66 10.50 -16.42
C ASN A 174 -8.11 10.56 -14.95
N PRO A 175 -8.34 11.76 -14.38
CA PRO A 175 -8.58 11.88 -12.94
C PRO A 175 -9.88 11.20 -12.51
N GLU A 176 -10.86 11.05 -13.42
CA GLU A 176 -12.12 10.33 -13.18
C GLU A 176 -11.94 8.83 -12.93
N CYS A 177 -10.78 8.27 -13.29
CA CYS A 177 -10.49 6.85 -13.20
C CYS A 177 -9.97 6.42 -11.82
N LEU A 178 -9.73 7.38 -10.90
CA LEU A 178 -9.09 7.12 -9.62
C LEU A 178 -10.03 7.40 -8.44
N PHE A 179 -10.11 6.46 -7.50
CA PHE A 179 -10.71 6.66 -6.18
C PHE A 179 -9.60 6.95 -5.17
N ILE A 180 -9.70 8.06 -4.43
CA ILE A 180 -8.70 8.39 -3.41
C ILE A 180 -9.20 7.88 -2.06
N PHE A 181 -8.46 6.95 -1.46
CA PHE A 181 -8.70 6.52 -0.09
C PHE A 181 -7.85 7.32 0.90
N PRO A 182 -8.29 7.48 2.16
CA PRO A 182 -7.56 8.26 3.16
C PRO A 182 -6.15 7.73 3.47
N CYS A 183 -5.25 8.64 3.86
CA CYS A 183 -3.83 8.37 4.17
C CYS A 183 -3.57 7.26 5.21
N GLN A 184 -4.53 6.99 6.10
CA GLN A 184 -4.42 5.90 7.09
C GLN A 184 -4.29 4.50 6.46
N TRP A 185 -4.68 4.35 5.20
CA TRP A 185 -4.58 3.12 4.42
C TRP A 185 -3.24 2.96 3.68
N ASN A 186 -2.34 3.93 3.81
CA ASN A 186 -0.99 3.86 3.29
C ASN A 186 -0.10 4.79 4.13
N TYR A 187 -0.03 4.54 5.45
CA TYR A 187 0.60 5.45 6.38
C TYR A 187 2.12 5.28 6.36
N ARG A 188 2.83 6.34 5.97
CA ARG A 188 4.29 6.41 5.78
C ARG A 188 4.93 7.37 6.79
N PRO A 189 6.26 7.34 6.97
CA PRO A 189 6.99 8.29 7.80
C PRO A 189 6.73 9.76 7.42
N ASP A 190 6.51 10.02 6.14
CA ASP A 190 6.19 11.35 5.60
C ASP A 190 4.93 11.97 6.28
N HIS A 191 4.07 11.17 6.92
CA HIS A 191 2.89 11.63 7.66
C HIS A 191 3.13 12.12 9.09
N CYS A 192 4.33 11.90 9.65
CA CYS A 192 4.64 12.28 11.03
C CYS A 192 6.04 12.86 11.21
N MET A 193 6.96 12.68 10.26
CA MET A 193 8.36 13.10 10.39
C MET A 193 8.57 14.61 10.50
N TYR A 194 7.58 15.41 10.09
CA TYR A 194 7.56 16.87 10.22
C TYR A 194 6.39 17.39 11.07
N GLY A 195 5.78 16.51 11.87
CA GLY A 195 4.51 16.73 12.53
C GLY A 195 3.40 15.91 11.87
N SER A 196 2.40 15.53 12.66
CA SER A 196 1.27 14.75 12.20
C SER A 196 0.47 15.53 11.15
N ASN A 197 0.28 14.94 9.97
CA ASN A 197 -0.44 15.59 8.87
C ASN A 197 -1.50 14.68 8.22
N CYS A 198 -1.73 13.48 8.76
CA CYS A 198 -2.76 12.55 8.33
C CYS A 198 -3.90 12.53 9.34
N LYS A 199 -4.95 13.32 9.08
CA LYS A 199 -6.06 13.54 10.01
C LYS A 199 -6.83 12.25 10.29
N GLU A 200 -7.09 11.45 9.25
CA GLU A 200 -7.84 10.20 9.41
C GLU A 200 -7.08 9.20 10.29
N ALA A 201 -5.74 9.16 10.23
CA ALA A 201 -4.96 8.32 11.14
C ALA A 201 -5.03 8.81 12.60
N GLU A 202 -5.17 10.10 12.86
CA GLU A 202 -5.40 10.61 14.22
C GLU A 202 -6.77 10.18 14.75
N GLU A 203 -7.80 10.26 13.91
CA GLU A 203 -9.18 9.94 14.26
C GLU A 203 -9.40 8.42 14.39
N GLU A 204 -9.01 7.65 13.39
CA GLU A 204 -9.31 6.22 13.29
C GLU A 204 -8.15 5.31 13.66
N GLY A 205 -6.91 5.81 13.57
CA GLY A 205 -5.69 5.02 13.72
C GLY A 205 -5.15 4.53 12.38
N VAL A 206 -3.85 4.24 12.35
CA VAL A 206 -3.15 3.70 11.19
C VAL A 206 -3.73 2.33 10.84
N SER A 207 -4.29 2.19 9.64
CA SER A 207 -4.90 0.93 9.18
C SER A 207 -3.90 0.05 8.44
N ILE A 208 -3.04 0.68 7.64
CA ILE A 208 -1.93 0.03 6.93
C ILE A 208 -0.69 0.89 7.16
N LEU A 209 0.35 0.27 7.73
CA LEU A 209 1.63 0.88 7.99
C LEU A 209 2.58 0.50 6.85
N HIS A 210 3.17 1.49 6.19
CA HIS A 210 4.07 1.30 5.05
C HIS A 210 5.48 1.76 5.43
N GLY A 211 6.40 0.82 5.49
CA GLY A 211 7.80 0.99 5.89
C GLY A 211 8.72 1.52 4.79
N ASN A 212 8.23 2.38 3.91
CA ASN A 212 9.01 2.94 2.80
C ASN A 212 10.30 3.59 3.30
N ARG A 213 11.32 3.65 2.42
CA ARG A 213 12.69 4.11 2.74
C ARG A 213 13.44 3.19 3.72
N GLY A 214 12.92 1.99 3.99
CA GLY A 214 13.60 0.97 4.80
C GLY A 214 13.50 1.24 6.30
N VAL A 215 12.49 1.99 6.76
CA VAL A 215 12.37 2.42 8.16
C VAL A 215 12.11 1.32 9.17
N TYR A 216 11.81 0.10 8.71
CA TYR A 216 11.78 -1.08 9.57
C TYR A 216 13.17 -1.64 9.89
N HIS A 217 14.20 -1.17 9.21
CA HIS A 217 15.55 -1.74 9.24
C HIS A 217 16.62 -0.69 9.55
N ASP A 218 16.22 0.55 9.86
CA ASP A 218 17.11 1.61 10.33
C ASP A 218 16.53 2.32 11.56
N ASP A 219 17.33 3.20 12.18
CA ASP A 219 16.95 3.91 13.41
C ASP A 219 16.37 5.31 13.14
N LYS A 220 16.04 5.65 11.89
CA LYS A 220 15.54 6.99 11.56
C LYS A 220 14.10 7.22 12.03
N GLN A 221 13.30 6.15 12.05
CA GLN A 221 11.89 6.18 12.45
C GLN A 221 11.58 5.01 13.39
N PRO A 222 12.08 5.06 14.64
CA PRO A 222 11.99 3.95 15.57
C PRO A 222 10.55 3.55 15.89
N ALA A 223 9.58 4.48 15.82
CA ALA A 223 8.15 4.20 15.91
C ALA A 223 7.66 3.13 14.92
N PHE A 224 8.13 3.17 13.67
CA PHE A 224 7.77 2.19 12.64
C PHE A 224 8.42 0.84 12.92
N LYS A 225 9.69 0.87 13.32
CA LYS A 225 10.47 -0.32 13.68
C LYS A 225 9.87 -1.06 14.87
N VAL A 226 9.40 -0.35 15.91
CA VAL A 226 8.76 -0.96 17.08
C VAL A 226 7.55 -1.82 16.70
N VAL A 227 6.70 -1.31 15.80
CA VAL A 227 5.53 -2.06 15.31
C VAL A 227 5.95 -3.24 14.44
N TYR A 228 6.92 -3.04 13.54
CA TYR A 228 7.44 -4.11 12.69
C TYR A 228 8.05 -5.25 13.50
N ASP A 229 8.96 -4.95 14.44
CA ASP A 229 9.63 -5.94 15.27
C ASP A 229 8.61 -6.76 16.06
N ALA A 230 7.62 -6.11 16.68
CA ALA A 230 6.61 -6.80 17.45
C ALA A 230 5.72 -7.72 16.60
N ILE A 231 5.37 -7.32 15.37
CA ILE A 231 4.62 -8.20 14.44
C ILE A 231 5.51 -9.33 13.92
N HIS A 232 6.78 -9.05 13.63
CA HIS A 232 7.74 -10.04 13.14
C HIS A 232 8.00 -11.14 14.18
N ASP A 233 8.15 -10.75 15.44
CA ASP A 233 8.47 -11.64 16.56
C ASP A 233 7.22 -12.30 17.16
N PHE A 234 6.01 -11.90 16.74
CA PHE A 234 4.76 -12.41 17.30
C PHE A 234 4.57 -13.91 16.96
N PRO A 235 4.53 -14.80 17.97
CA PRO A 235 4.26 -16.21 17.73
C PRO A 235 2.79 -16.41 17.35
N PHE A 236 2.53 -17.28 16.38
CA PHE A 236 1.15 -17.66 16.04
C PHE A 236 0.42 -18.21 17.26
N GLU A 237 -0.88 -17.90 17.35
CA GLU A 237 -1.80 -18.40 18.38
C GLU A 237 -1.54 -17.88 19.81
N ASP A 238 -0.49 -17.07 20.01
CA ASP A 238 -0.18 -16.46 21.30
C ASP A 238 -1.15 -15.33 21.67
N ASN A 239 -1.08 -14.88 22.92
CA ASN A 239 -1.91 -13.81 23.44
C ASN A 239 -1.54 -12.46 22.81
N MET A 240 -2.42 -11.93 21.96
CA MET A 240 -2.20 -10.64 21.29
C MET A 240 -2.00 -9.46 22.25
N PHE A 241 -2.53 -9.51 23.47
CA PHE A 241 -2.28 -8.45 24.44
C PHE A 241 -0.85 -8.53 24.98
N GLN A 242 -0.44 -9.70 25.48
CA GLN A 242 0.86 -9.90 26.13
C GLN A 242 2.03 -9.92 25.15
N SER A 243 1.85 -10.51 23.97
CA SER A 243 2.94 -10.79 23.03
C SER A 243 2.97 -9.84 21.83
N LEU A 244 1.98 -8.97 21.66
CA LEU A 244 1.95 -7.97 20.59
C LEU A 244 1.68 -6.55 21.13
N PHE A 245 0.49 -6.30 21.68
CA PHE A 245 0.06 -4.94 22.05
C PHE A 245 0.91 -4.33 23.18
N TYR A 246 1.10 -5.06 24.28
CA TYR A 246 1.86 -4.57 25.43
C TYR A 246 3.34 -4.30 25.09
N PRO A 247 4.07 -5.21 24.39
CA PRO A 247 5.43 -4.92 23.93
C PRO A 247 5.54 -3.68 23.06
N ILE A 248 4.60 -3.47 22.12
CA ILE A 248 4.56 -2.26 21.29
C ILE A 248 4.37 -1.03 22.18
N GLN A 249 3.38 -1.06 23.06
CA GLN A 249 3.07 0.06 23.96
C GLN A 249 4.26 0.45 24.83
N THR A 250 4.97 -0.53 25.41
CA THR A 250 6.14 -0.28 26.25
C THR A 250 7.30 0.28 25.44
N LYS A 251 7.65 -0.34 24.30
CA LYS A 251 8.78 0.10 23.46
C LYS A 251 8.55 1.47 22.82
N PHE A 252 7.30 1.90 22.63
CA PHE A 252 7.01 3.25 22.12
C PHE A 252 7.58 4.37 23.01
N LEU A 253 7.72 4.13 24.32
CA LEU A 253 8.32 5.09 25.27
C LEU A 253 9.77 5.44 24.91
N ASP A 254 10.48 4.53 24.25
CA ASP A 254 11.87 4.71 23.82
C ASP A 254 11.99 5.50 22.50
N THR A 255 10.87 5.83 21.85
CA THR A 255 10.85 6.43 20.50
C THR A 255 10.56 7.94 20.48
N VAL A 256 10.34 8.54 21.66
CA VAL A 256 9.89 9.93 21.85
C VAL A 256 10.89 11.00 21.37
N ASN A 257 12.12 10.58 21.06
CA ASN A 257 13.14 11.41 20.42
C ASN A 257 12.75 11.83 18.98
N THR A 258 11.78 11.15 18.34
CA THR A 258 11.24 11.49 17.03
C THR A 258 9.81 12.03 17.10
N LEU A 259 9.39 12.84 16.12
CA LEU A 259 8.01 13.36 16.07
C LEU A 259 6.98 12.23 15.90
N CYS A 260 7.30 11.20 15.11
CA CYS A 260 6.48 10.00 14.98
C CYS A 260 6.33 9.26 16.31
N GLY A 261 7.40 9.12 17.09
CA GLY A 261 7.34 8.46 18.40
C GLY A 261 6.62 9.26 19.50
N ARG A 262 6.35 10.54 19.28
CA ARG A 262 5.53 11.38 20.18
C ARG A 262 4.02 11.23 19.97
N ILE A 263 3.60 10.47 18.95
CA ILE A 263 2.19 10.21 18.66
C ILE A 263 1.85 8.70 18.67
N PRO A 264 2.26 7.93 19.70
CA PRO A 264 2.07 6.47 19.72
C PRO A 264 0.62 6.04 19.57
N GLN A 265 -0.33 6.89 19.98
CA GLN A 265 -1.77 6.64 19.88
C GLN A 265 -2.24 6.35 18.45
N VAL A 266 -1.63 6.96 17.42
CA VAL A 266 -2.07 6.74 16.03
C VAL A 266 -1.74 5.32 15.56
N PHE A 267 -0.61 4.77 16.02
CA PHE A 267 -0.16 3.41 15.70
C PHE A 267 -0.92 2.36 16.52
N LEU A 268 -1.19 2.64 17.80
CA LEU A 268 -1.80 1.67 18.72
C LEU A 268 -3.31 1.48 18.49
N LYS A 269 -4.02 2.52 18.04
CA LYS A 269 -5.50 2.54 18.01
C LYS A 269 -6.12 1.40 17.18
N GLN A 270 -5.62 1.11 15.98
CA GLN A 270 -6.15 0.00 15.16
C GLN A 270 -5.72 -1.37 15.68
N ILE A 271 -4.51 -1.49 16.23
CA ILE A 271 -4.04 -2.73 16.86
C ILE A 271 -4.94 -3.08 18.04
N GLU A 272 -5.25 -2.11 18.90
CA GLU A 272 -6.16 -2.28 20.02
C GLU A 272 -7.58 -2.68 19.57
N LYS A 273 -8.14 -1.97 18.57
CA LYS A 273 -9.46 -2.29 18.00
C LYS A 273 -9.50 -3.71 17.44
N THR A 274 -8.49 -4.10 16.66
CA THR A 274 -8.40 -5.43 16.05
C THR A 274 -8.25 -6.53 17.09
N MET A 275 -7.40 -6.32 18.10
CA MET A 275 -7.22 -7.25 19.22
C MET A 275 -8.53 -7.46 20.00
N LYS A 276 -9.24 -6.38 20.34
CA LYS A 276 -10.54 -6.45 21.04
C LYS A 276 -11.56 -7.26 20.24
N LYS A 277 -11.69 -6.96 18.94
CA LYS A 277 -12.59 -7.70 18.04
C LYS A 277 -12.23 -9.19 17.95
N ALA A 278 -10.95 -9.53 17.81
CA ALA A 278 -10.50 -10.92 17.77
C ALA A 278 -10.81 -11.67 19.08
N PHE A 279 -10.67 -11.00 20.23
CA PHE A 279 -11.05 -11.57 21.52
C PHE A 279 -12.56 -11.80 21.63
N GLU A 280 -13.38 -10.82 21.25
CA GLU A 280 -14.84 -10.94 21.23
C GLU A 280 -15.32 -12.08 20.34
N GLU A 281 -14.78 -12.21 19.13
CA GLU A 281 -15.12 -13.29 18.21
C GLU A 281 -14.76 -14.68 18.77
N LYS A 282 -13.62 -14.80 19.46
CA LYS A 282 -13.25 -16.04 20.17
C LYS A 282 -14.26 -16.34 21.28
N VAL A 283 -14.58 -15.37 22.15
CA VAL A 283 -15.52 -15.59 23.26
C VAL A 283 -16.92 -15.97 22.74
N VAL A 284 -17.43 -15.26 21.73
CA VAL A 284 -18.76 -15.53 21.14
C VAL A 284 -18.83 -16.91 20.48
N ARG A 285 -17.75 -17.37 19.83
CA ARG A 285 -17.69 -18.75 19.29
C ARG A 285 -17.76 -19.81 20.38
N HIS A 286 -17.15 -19.58 21.54
CA HIS A 286 -17.15 -20.54 22.66
C HIS A 286 -18.47 -20.53 23.47
N ILE A 287 -19.31 -19.50 23.34
CA ILE A 287 -20.62 -19.42 24.02
C ILE A 287 -21.74 -20.08 23.20
N ARG A 288 -21.58 -20.26 21.87
CA ARG A 288 -22.57 -21.00 21.08
C ARG A 288 -22.44 -22.50 21.38
N PRO A 289 -23.46 -23.16 21.97
CA PRO A 289 -23.38 -24.59 22.23
C PRO A 289 -23.27 -25.33 20.90
N HIS A 290 -22.36 -26.31 20.83
CA HIS A 290 -22.32 -27.28 19.75
C HIS A 290 -23.72 -27.91 19.65
N LYS A 291 -24.49 -27.51 18.63
CA LYS A 291 -25.70 -28.20 18.21
C LYS A 291 -25.35 -29.26 17.18
#